data_AF-A0A1V5ILR7-F1
#
_entry.id   AF-A0A1V5ILR7-F1
#
_cell.length_a   1.000
_cell.length_b   1.000
_cell.length_c   1.000
_cell.angle_alpha   90.00
_cell.angle_beta   90.00
_cell.angle_gamma   90.00
#
_symmetry.space_group_name_H-M   'P 1'
#
loop_
_entity.id
_entity.type
_entity.pdbx_description
1 polymer ?
#
loop_
_entity_poly.entity_id
_entity_poly.type
_entity_poly.pdbx_seq_one_letter_code
_entity_poly.pdbx_strand_id
1 'polypeptide(L)'
;MITASATEVKNRLGQYLARVAVEPVAVEKNGRPVAVLLSWEEYEVLQRSDDFFWGQAARAAEAEGFLSPRESLDYLHRGQSSEGRAAS
;
A
#
# COMPACT_ATOMS: atom_id res chain seq x y z
N MET A 1 18.81 1.66 5.70
CA MET A 1 18.23 1.40 4.37
C MET A 1 19.28 1.69 3.33
N ILE A 2 19.55 0.72 2.46
CA ILE A 2 20.49 0.88 1.33
C ILE A 2 19.73 1.04 0.02
N THR A 3 20.45 1.50 -1.00
CA THR A 3 19.92 1.65 -2.36
C THR A 3 20.72 0.77 -3.31
N ALA A 4 20.04 0.09 -4.22
CA ALA A 4 20.65 -0.72 -5.26
C ALA A 4 19.92 -0.54 -6.60
N SER A 5 20.66 -0.62 -7.70
CA SER A 5 20.03 -0.61 -9.02
C SER A 5 19.28 -1.91 -9.28
N ALA A 6 18.22 -1.86 -10.10
CA ALA A 6 17.48 -3.05 -10.53
C ALA A 6 18.39 -4.09 -11.20
N THR A 7 19.44 -3.64 -11.91
CA THR A 7 20.45 -4.51 -12.52
C THR A 7 21.28 -5.25 -11.47
N GLU A 8 21.72 -4.57 -10.41
CA GLU A 8 22.48 -5.21 -9.32
C GLU A 8 21.62 -6.20 -8.55
N VAL A 9 20.38 -5.85 -8.24
CA VAL A 9 19.44 -6.73 -7.54
C VAL A 9 19.18 -7.99 -8.35
N LYS A 10 18.92 -7.86 -9.66
CA LYS A 10 18.75 -9.01 -10.56
C LYS A 10 19.98 -9.92 -10.56
N ASN A 11 21.18 -9.34 -10.65
CA ASN A 11 22.41 -10.11 -10.79
C ASN A 11 22.93 -10.71 -9.48
N ARG A 12 22.50 -10.18 -8.32
CA ARG A 12 22.98 -10.59 -6.99
C ARG A 12 21.83 -10.81 -6.00
N LEU A 13 20.70 -11.34 -6.48
CA LEU A 13 19.46 -11.42 -5.70
C LEU A 13 19.67 -12.10 -4.33
N GLY A 14 20.39 -13.23 -4.29
CA GLY A 14 20.67 -13.93 -3.03
C GLY A 14 21.40 -13.07 -1.98
N GLN A 15 22.30 -12.19 -2.41
CA GLN A 15 22.98 -11.25 -1.50
C GLN A 15 21.99 -10.25 -0.91
N TYR A 16 21.08 -9.71 -1.73
CA TYR A 16 20.09 -8.74 -1.26
C TYR A 16 19.00 -9.39 -0.40
N LEU A 17 18.62 -10.65 -0.66
CA LEU A 17 17.75 -11.42 0.23
C LEU A 17 18.39 -11.64 1.62
N ALA A 18 19.70 -11.86 1.68
CA ALA A 18 20.41 -11.90 2.96
C ALA A 18 20.49 -10.51 3.64
N ARG A 19 20.55 -9.43 2.85
CA ARG A 19 20.61 -8.05 3.37
C ARG A 19 19.29 -7.59 3.98
N VAL A 20 18.15 -7.99 3.40
CA VAL A 20 16.84 -7.55 3.89
C VAL A 20 16.50 -8.05 5.29
N ALA A 21 17.17 -9.10 5.77
CA ALA A 21 17.10 -9.53 7.17
C ALA A 21 17.72 -8.53 8.16
N VAL A 22 18.52 -7.57 7.67
CA VAL A 22 19.17 -6.53 8.49
C VAL A 22 18.55 -5.16 8.21
N GLU A 23 18.28 -4.84 6.94
CA GLU A 23 17.70 -3.56 6.56
C GLU A 23 16.98 -3.60 5.20
N PRO A 24 15.93 -2.76 5.00
CA PRO A 24 15.28 -2.57 3.71
C PRO A 24 16.23 -2.10 2.59
N VAL A 25 15.92 -2.51 1.36
CA VAL A 25 16.67 -2.13 0.16
C VAL A 25 15.76 -1.38 -0.81
N ALA A 26 16.06 -0.09 -1.07
CA ALA A 26 15.48 0.62 -2.19
C ALA A 26 16.02 0.08 -3.50
N VAL A 27 15.11 -0.23 -4.42
CA VAL A 27 15.45 -0.62 -5.79
C VAL A 27 15.21 0.56 -6.71
N GLU A 28 16.24 0.92 -7.47
CA GLU A 28 16.18 2.04 -8.42
C GLU A 28 16.27 1.59 -9.87
N LYS A 29 15.60 2.34 -10.75
CA LYS A 29 15.78 2.27 -12.20
C LYS A 29 16.16 3.65 -12.71
N ASN A 30 17.31 3.75 -13.37
CA ASN A 30 17.84 5.02 -13.88
C ASN A 30 17.92 6.13 -12.81
N GLY A 31 18.35 5.76 -11.59
CA GLY A 31 18.48 6.68 -10.45
C GLY A 31 17.16 7.12 -9.81
N ARG A 32 16.04 6.47 -10.15
CA ARG A 32 14.73 6.74 -9.56
C ARG A 32 14.28 5.54 -8.73
N PRO A 33 13.87 5.72 -7.46
CA PRO A 33 13.27 4.65 -6.67
C PRO A 33 12.00 4.13 -7.34
N VAL A 34 11.91 2.81 -7.50
CA VAL A 34 10.75 2.16 -8.13
C VAL A 34 10.13 1.07 -7.26
N ALA A 35 10.89 0.53 -6.30
CA ALA A 35 10.40 -0.46 -5.36
C ALA A 35 11.27 -0.47 -4.09
N VAL A 36 10.81 -1.17 -3.06
CA VAL A 36 11.57 -1.52 -1.88
C VAL A 36 11.48 -3.03 -1.68
N LEU A 37 12.60 -3.66 -1.36
CA LEU A 37 12.66 -5.04 -0.91
C LEU A 37 12.75 -5.05 0.62
N LEU A 38 11.92 -5.88 1.26
CA LEU A 38 11.82 -6.04 2.70
C LEU A 38 12.01 -7.50 3.08
N SER A 39 12.34 -7.75 4.35
CA SER A 39 12.16 -9.08 4.93
C SER A 39 10.68 -9.45 4.94
N TRP A 40 10.41 -10.75 5.01
CA TRP A 40 9.04 -11.24 5.15
C TRP A 40 8.40 -10.71 6.45
N GLU A 41 9.17 -10.73 7.52
CA GLU A 41 8.76 -10.29 8.85
C GLU A 41 8.38 -8.80 8.88
N GLU A 42 9.18 -7.94 8.24
CA GLU A 42 8.84 -6.51 8.10
C GLU A 42 7.58 -6.30 7.27
N TYR A 43 7.40 -7.05 6.18
CA TYR A 43 6.18 -6.98 5.39
C TYR A 43 4.95 -7.37 6.23
N GLU A 44 5.02 -8.45 7.01
CA GLU A 44 3.91 -8.85 7.91
C GLU A 44 3.63 -7.83 9.01
N VAL A 45 4.66 -7.15 9.53
CA VAL A 45 4.47 -6.06 10.49
C VAL A 45 3.73 -4.89 9.84
N LEU A 46 4.08 -4.52 8.60
CA LEU A 46 3.37 -3.47 7.87
C LEU A 46 1.91 -3.84 7.62
N GLN A 47 1.63 -5.05 7.14
CA GLN A 47 0.26 -5.53 6.91
C GLN A 47 -0.58 -5.49 8.19
N ARG A 48 -0.04 -5.99 9.31
CA ARG A 48 -0.75 -5.95 10.60
C ARG A 48 -0.97 -4.52 11.12
N SER A 49 -0.02 -3.63 10.86
CA SER A 49 -0.13 -2.22 11.27
C SER A 49 -1.23 -1.52 10.47
N ASP A 50 -1.31 -1.77 9.16
CA ASP A 50 -2.36 -1.25 8.29
C ASP A 50 -3.74 -1.79 8.71
N ASP A 51 -3.86 -3.11 8.91
CA ASP A 51 -5.11 -3.74 9.37
C ASP A 51 -5.56 -3.18 10.71
N PHE A 52 -4.62 -3.01 11.65
CA PHE A 52 -4.93 -2.41 12.95
C PHE A 52 -5.43 -0.98 12.79
N PHE A 53 -4.73 -0.15 12.02
CA PHE A 53 -5.10 1.25 11.80
C PHE A 53 -6.49 1.38 11.16
N TRP A 54 -6.73 0.67 10.06
CA TRP A 54 -8.03 0.69 9.38
C TRP A 54 -9.15 0.09 10.23
N GLY A 55 -8.84 -0.95 11.01
CA GLY A 55 -9.79 -1.51 11.97
C GLY A 55 -10.20 -0.51 13.06
N GLN A 56 -9.26 0.32 13.55
CA GLN A 56 -9.60 1.39 14.49
C GLN A 56 -10.42 2.50 13.82
N ALA A 57 -10.03 2.91 12.61
CA ALA A 57 -10.76 3.92 11.86
C ALA A 57 -12.20 3.49 11.57
N ALA A 58 -12.40 2.22 11.18
CA ALA A 58 -13.72 1.64 10.94
C ALA A 58 -14.58 1.62 12.22
N ARG A 59 -14.00 1.23 13.37
CA ARG A 59 -14.71 1.27 14.66
C ARG A 59 -15.11 2.69 15.08
N ALA A 60 -14.24 3.67 14.84
CA ALA A 60 -14.55 5.07 15.12
C ALA A 60 -15.70 5.58 14.23
N ALA A 61 -15.66 5.27 12.93
CA ALA A 61 -16.73 5.62 12.01
C ALA A 61 -18.06 4.92 12.32
N GLU A 62 -18.02 3.64 12.74
CA GLU A 62 -19.21 2.91 13.19
C GLU A 62 -19.88 3.59 14.39
N ALA A 63 -19.10 4.17 15.31
CA ALA A 63 -19.64 4.92 16.44
C ALA A 63 -20.40 6.20 16.02
N GLU A 64 -20.13 6.73 14.83
CA GLU A 64 -20.86 7.87 14.24
C GLU A 64 -22.18 7.45 13.57
N GLY A 65 -22.40 6.13 13.42
CA GLY A 65 -23.58 5.55 12.79
C GLY A 65 -23.46 5.37 11.28
N PHE A 66 -24.35 4.56 10.71
CA PHE A 66 -24.36 4.25 9.28
C PHE A 66 -25.41 5.08 8.53
N LEU A 67 -25.16 5.31 7.24
CA LEU A 67 -26.15 5.87 6.33
C LEU A 67 -27.37 4.94 6.22
N SER A 68 -28.56 5.52 6.06
CA SER A 68 -29.74 4.74 5.72
C SER A 68 -29.60 4.09 4.32
N PRO A 69 -30.40 3.06 4.00
CA PRO A 69 -30.38 2.45 2.67
C PRO A 69 -30.57 3.46 1.52
N ARG A 70 -31.41 4.48 1.73
CA ARG A 70 -31.67 5.54 0.73
C ARG A 70 -30.47 6.45 0.55
N GLU A 71 -29.88 6.93 1.65
CA GLU A 71 -28.70 7.80 1.61
C GLU A 71 -27.50 7.08 0.99
N SER A 72 -27.35 5.79 1.28
CA SER A 72 -26.33 4.92 0.69
C SER A 72 -26.51 4.80 -0.83
N LEU A 73 -27.74 4.57 -1.30
CA LEU A 73 -28.06 4.46 -2.72
C LEU A 73 -27.80 5.80 -3.46
N ASP A 74 -28.20 6.92 -2.85
CA ASP A 74 -27.96 8.26 -3.40
C ASP A 74 -26.46 8.60 -3.45
N TYR A 75 -25.66 8.10 -2.50
CA TYR A 75 -24.20 8.27 -2.51
C TYR A 75 -23.55 7.49 -3.67
N LEU A 76 -23.92 6.23 -3.86
CA LEU A 76 -23.40 5.39 -4.95
C LEU A 76 -23.72 5.97 -6.33
N HIS A 77 -24.95 6.45 -6.54
CA HIS A 77 -25.34 7.08 -7.80
C HIS A 77 -24.60 8.39 -8.08
N ARG A 78 -24.28 9.17 -7.04
CA ARG A 78 -23.45 10.37 -7.18
C ARG A 78 -22.02 10.04 -7.60
N GLY A 79 -21.41 8.98 -7.05
CA GLY A 79 -20.07 8.53 -7.43
C GLY A 79 -19.98 8.06 -8.88
N GLN A 80 -20.97 7.33 -9.38
CA GLN A 80 -21.02 6.88 -10.78
C GLN A 80 -21.26 8.04 -11.77
N SER A 81 -21.89 9.12 -11.33
CA SER A 81 -22.13 10.31 -12.15
C SER A 81 -20.86 11.16 -12.35
N SER A 82 -19.90 11.10 -11.42
CA SER A 82 -18.59 11.77 -11.55
C SER A 82 -17.59 11.00 -12.43
N GLU A 83 -17.63 9.67 -12.45
CA GLU A 83 -16.80 8.86 -13.36
C GLU A 83 -17.26 8.94 -14.82
N GLY A 84 -18.56 9.19 -15.06
CA GLY A 84 -19.12 9.39 -16.40
C GLY A 84 -18.79 10.73 -17.09
N ARG A 85 -18.14 11.68 -16.41
CA ARG A 85 -17.70 12.96 -17.00
C ARG A 85 -16.20 13.06 -17.28
N ALA A 86 -15.39 12.12 -16.80
CA ALA A 86 -13.96 12.07 -17.10
C ALA A 86 -13.62 11.20 -18.33
N ALA A 87 -14.63 10.54 -18.93
CA ALA A 87 -14.48 9.66 -20.08
C ALA A 87 -15.37 10.05 -21.28
N SER A 88 -15.64 11.35 -21.49
CA SER A 88 -16.27 11.88 -22.72
C SER A 88 -15.65 13.20 -23.14
#